data_AF-A0A7V0MM94-F1
#
_entry.id   AF-A0A7V0MM94-F1
#
_cell.length_a   1.000
_cell.length_b   1.000
_cell.length_c   1.000
_cell.angle_alpha   90.00
_cell.angle_beta   90.00
_cell.angle_gamma   90.00
#
_symmetry.space_group_name_H-M   'P 1'
#
loop_
_entity.id
_entity.type
_entity.pdbx_description
1 polymer ?
#
loop_
_entity_poly.entity_id
_entity_poly.type
_entity_poly.pdbx_seq_one_letter_code
_entity_poly.pdbx_strand_id
1 'polypeptide(L)'
;MKNPDKRFIEESFPVKEVSNESAREKNIRHGHISTLHIWWARRPLASSRATNYAALIPVPEDVVERDIKRAFIAELAKWENSLNPTIIEKARKDILKVNNGKPPKVLDPFAGGGAIPLEALRLGCETYASDLNPVAVLILKCTLEYPQKFGKPVKRPVQDKANKEQSIIAQCSEQKEKEYELVENPLLEDVKHWGEWVLREAKKEIGKFYPVEEDGSIPVGYIWARTIPCQNPTCGASVPLMRQFWLAKKKNKKVALYLCAENNTKTVTFKIVGDGYDNMPDDFSPQKGTVSRAIAVCPLCGSVI
;
A
#
# COMPACT_ATOMS: atom_id res chain seq x y z
N MET A 1 -4.01 -11.82 -46.95
CA MET A 1 -5.21 -10.98 -46.69
C MET A 1 -5.10 -10.44 -45.27
N LYS A 2 -5.20 -9.12 -45.06
CA LYS A 2 -5.16 -8.54 -43.70
C LYS A 2 -6.41 -9.01 -42.95
N ASN A 3 -6.24 -9.54 -41.73
CA ASN A 3 -7.35 -9.91 -40.87
C ASN A 3 -8.11 -8.63 -40.46
N PRO A 4 -9.39 -8.46 -40.84
CA PRO A 4 -10.16 -7.25 -40.51
C PRO A 4 -10.42 -7.08 -39.00
N ASP A 5 -10.15 -8.10 -38.18
CA ASP A 5 -10.33 -8.07 -36.72
C ASP A 5 -9.01 -7.96 -35.93
N LYS A 6 -7.91 -7.54 -36.58
CA LYS A 6 -6.61 -7.42 -35.91
C LYS A 6 -6.65 -6.32 -34.84
N ARG A 7 -6.32 -6.68 -33.58
CA ARG A 7 -6.30 -5.73 -32.46
C ARG A 7 -4.98 -4.97 -32.40
N PHE A 8 -5.02 -3.73 -31.90
CA PHE A 8 -3.86 -2.84 -31.91
C PHE A 8 -2.63 -3.49 -31.25
N ILE A 9 -2.84 -4.17 -30.13
CA ILE A 9 -1.80 -4.87 -29.37
C ILE A 9 -1.04 -5.94 -30.17
N GLU A 10 -1.62 -6.48 -31.26
CA GLU A 10 -0.98 -7.49 -32.11
C GLU A 10 -0.01 -6.91 -33.15
N GLU A 11 -0.03 -5.60 -33.36
CA GLU A 11 0.79 -4.90 -34.37
C GLU A 11 1.75 -3.89 -33.74
N SER A 12 1.27 -3.10 -32.78
CA SER A 12 2.03 -2.02 -32.18
C SER A 12 1.68 -1.83 -30.72
N PHE A 13 2.67 -1.47 -29.92
CA PHE A 13 2.48 -1.14 -28.51
C PHE A 13 3.64 -0.28 -28.00
N PRO A 14 3.40 0.79 -27.24
CA PRO A 14 4.47 1.62 -26.67
C PRO A 14 5.10 0.95 -25.43
N VAL A 15 5.81 -0.16 -25.66
CA VAL A 15 6.38 -0.99 -24.59
C VAL A 15 7.29 -0.19 -23.66
N LYS A 16 8.14 0.68 -24.20
CA LYS A 16 9.12 1.47 -23.43
C LYS A 16 8.41 2.44 -22.49
N GLU A 17 7.46 3.21 -23.00
CA GLU A 17 6.72 4.22 -22.25
C GLU A 17 5.86 3.58 -21.16
N VAL A 18 5.12 2.52 -21.50
CA VAL A 18 4.28 1.78 -20.54
C VAL A 18 5.13 1.12 -19.46
N SER A 19 6.31 0.59 -19.80
CA SER A 19 7.23 -0.02 -18.84
C SER A 19 7.81 1.01 -17.87
N ASN A 20 8.13 2.21 -18.35
CA ASN A 20 8.60 3.30 -17.50
C ASN A 20 7.54 3.72 -16.47
N GLU A 21 6.29 3.90 -16.89
CA GLU A 21 5.19 4.22 -15.97
C GLU A 21 4.91 3.07 -14.99
N SER A 22 4.96 1.83 -15.47
CA SER A 22 4.81 0.62 -14.63
C SER A 22 5.90 0.50 -13.56
N ALA A 23 7.12 0.95 -13.84
CA ALA A 23 8.21 1.00 -12.86
C ALA A 23 8.02 2.16 -11.87
N ARG A 24 7.59 3.32 -12.37
CA ARG A 24 7.33 4.54 -11.58
C ARG A 24 6.23 4.33 -10.54
N GLU A 25 5.12 3.69 -10.91
CA GLU A 25 3.97 3.51 -10.02
C GLU A 25 4.27 2.68 -8.76
N LYS A 26 5.30 1.82 -8.77
CA LYS A 26 5.72 1.03 -7.59
C LYS A 26 6.10 1.90 -6.39
N ASN A 27 6.50 3.15 -6.64
CA ASN A 27 6.87 4.12 -5.62
C ASN A 27 5.71 5.05 -5.21
N ILE A 28 4.54 4.92 -5.85
CA ILE A 28 3.37 5.71 -5.51
C ILE A 28 2.70 5.08 -4.28
N ARG A 29 2.42 5.93 -3.29
CA ARG A 29 1.82 5.53 -2.01
C ARG A 29 0.45 6.12 -1.80
N HIS A 30 0.14 7.26 -2.42
CA HIS A 30 -1.18 7.88 -2.28
C HIS A 30 -2.10 7.47 -3.43
N GLY A 31 -3.33 7.06 -3.12
CA GLY A 31 -4.36 6.70 -4.10
C GLY A 31 -4.17 5.39 -4.86
N HIS A 32 -3.03 4.70 -4.71
CA HIS A 32 -2.76 3.43 -5.35
C HIS A 32 -3.38 2.26 -4.58
N ILE A 33 -4.07 1.32 -5.25
CA ILE A 33 -4.80 0.22 -4.61
C ILE A 33 -3.93 -0.73 -3.77
N SER A 34 -2.61 -0.69 -3.94
CA SER A 34 -1.68 -1.46 -3.10
C SER A 34 -1.63 -0.99 -1.65
N THR A 35 -2.10 0.22 -1.35
CA THR A 35 -2.20 0.71 0.03
C THR A 35 -3.47 0.28 0.74
N LEU A 36 -4.48 -0.22 0.01
CA LEU A 36 -5.62 -0.91 0.60
C LEU A 36 -5.22 -2.31 1.07
N HIS A 37 -4.52 -3.06 0.21
CA HIS A 37 -3.98 -4.38 0.56
C HIS A 37 -2.77 -4.73 -0.31
N ILE A 38 -1.72 -5.27 0.30
CA ILE A 38 -0.53 -5.77 -0.41
C ILE A 38 -0.87 -7.11 -1.07
N TRP A 39 -0.64 -7.23 -2.38
CA TRP A 39 -0.79 -8.50 -3.10
C TRP A 39 0.53 -8.80 -3.82
N TRP A 40 1.10 -9.98 -3.56
CA TRP A 40 2.48 -10.32 -3.94
C TRP A 40 2.71 -10.34 -5.46
N ALA A 41 1.68 -10.61 -6.25
CA ALA A 41 1.76 -10.72 -7.70
C ALA A 41 0.92 -9.67 -8.45
N ARG A 42 0.65 -8.50 -7.84
CA ARG A 42 -0.17 -7.47 -8.49
C ARG A 42 0.51 -6.94 -9.75
N ARG A 43 -0.19 -7.00 -10.89
CA ARG A 43 0.26 -6.37 -12.14
C ARG A 43 0.19 -4.85 -12.04
N PRO A 44 1.10 -4.13 -12.73
CA PRO A 44 1.03 -2.67 -12.74
C PRO A 44 -0.29 -2.15 -13.32
N LEU A 45 -0.82 -1.06 -12.76
CA LEU A 45 -2.05 -0.44 -13.26
C LEU A 45 -1.82 0.22 -14.62
N ALA A 46 -0.67 0.86 -14.83
CA ALA A 46 -0.28 1.46 -16.09
C ALA A 46 -0.31 0.43 -17.25
N SER A 47 0.33 -0.73 -17.06
CA SER A 47 0.32 -1.79 -18.08
C SER A 47 -1.06 -2.42 -18.24
N SER A 48 -1.80 -2.64 -17.15
CA SER A 48 -3.16 -3.18 -17.19
C SER A 48 -4.10 -2.29 -18.01
N ARG A 49 -4.05 -0.97 -17.82
CA ARG A 49 -4.85 0.00 -18.59
C ARG A 49 -4.47 0.03 -20.06
N ALA A 50 -3.17 0.15 -20.34
CA ALA A 50 -2.66 0.23 -21.70
C ALA A 50 -2.97 -1.05 -22.51
N THR A 51 -2.81 -2.22 -21.90
CA THR A 51 -3.09 -3.51 -22.54
C THR A 51 -4.59 -3.73 -22.75
N ASN A 52 -5.44 -3.42 -21.77
CA ASN A 52 -6.90 -3.46 -21.94
C ASN A 52 -7.35 -2.59 -23.12
N TYR A 53 -6.89 -1.34 -23.18
CA TYR A 53 -7.27 -0.44 -24.27
C TYR A 53 -6.75 -0.93 -25.63
N ALA A 54 -5.47 -1.31 -25.72
CA ALA A 54 -4.87 -1.79 -26.97
C ALA A 54 -5.47 -3.11 -27.48
N ALA A 55 -5.97 -3.97 -26.59
CA ALA A 55 -6.65 -5.21 -26.94
C ALA A 55 -8.08 -4.98 -27.46
N LEU A 56 -8.72 -3.87 -27.08
CA LEU A 56 -10.13 -3.62 -27.37
C LEU A 56 -10.37 -2.69 -28.58
N ILE A 57 -9.30 -2.19 -29.21
CA ILE A 57 -9.39 -1.34 -30.41
C ILE A 57 -8.71 -1.99 -31.62
N PRO A 58 -9.15 -1.69 -32.85
CA PRO A 58 -8.51 -2.21 -34.05
C PRO A 58 -7.21 -1.47 -34.38
N VAL A 59 -6.34 -2.14 -35.13
CA VAL A 59 -5.17 -1.52 -35.78
C VAL A 59 -5.65 -0.60 -36.92
N PRO A 60 -5.31 0.70 -36.92
CA PRO A 60 -5.54 1.55 -38.10
C PRO A 60 -4.73 1.09 -39.30
N GLU A 61 -5.31 1.20 -40.50
CA GLU A 61 -4.59 0.91 -41.74
C GLU A 61 -3.51 1.95 -42.01
N ASP A 62 -3.84 3.22 -41.80
CA ASP A 62 -2.91 4.34 -41.93
C ASP A 62 -1.84 4.32 -40.83
N VAL A 63 -0.60 4.60 -41.23
CA VAL A 63 0.56 4.60 -40.35
C VAL A 63 0.51 5.80 -39.39
N VAL A 64 0.06 6.97 -39.87
CA VAL A 64 -0.01 8.18 -39.04
C VAL A 64 -1.06 8.01 -37.94
N GLU A 65 -2.25 7.49 -38.26
CA GLU A 65 -3.27 7.15 -37.26
C GLU A 65 -2.76 6.10 -36.26
N ARG A 66 -1.97 5.12 -36.71
CA ARG A 66 -1.37 4.11 -35.83
C ARG A 66 -0.40 4.74 -34.84
N ASP A 67 0.42 5.68 -35.28
CA ASP A 67 1.36 6.39 -34.41
C ASP A 67 0.64 7.33 -33.43
N ILE A 68 -0.44 8.00 -33.85
CA ILE A 68 -1.30 8.79 -32.96
C ILE A 68 -1.91 7.90 -31.86
N LYS A 69 -2.43 6.71 -32.24
CA LYS A 69 -2.97 5.75 -31.25
C LYS A 69 -1.88 5.23 -30.31
N ARG A 70 -0.67 4.95 -30.82
CA ARG A 70 0.48 4.54 -30.01
C ARG A 70 0.83 5.61 -28.98
N ALA A 71 0.91 6.87 -29.40
CA ALA A 71 1.18 8.00 -28.52
C ALA A 71 0.08 8.16 -27.46
N PHE A 72 -1.20 7.98 -27.85
CA PHE A 72 -2.32 8.02 -26.92
C PHE A 72 -2.25 6.89 -25.88
N ILE A 73 -1.86 5.66 -26.25
CA ILE A 73 -1.66 4.56 -25.29
C ILE A 73 -0.57 4.91 -24.28
N ALA A 74 0.53 5.52 -24.73
CA ALA A 74 1.59 5.97 -23.84
C ALA A 74 1.11 7.06 -22.88
N GLU A 75 0.26 7.98 -23.35
CA GLU A 75 -0.37 9.00 -22.52
C GLU A 75 -1.37 8.41 -21.52
N LEU A 76 -2.20 7.48 -21.97
CA LEU A 76 -3.19 6.78 -21.14
C LEU A 76 -2.53 6.00 -20.00
N ALA A 77 -1.33 5.46 -20.21
CA ALA A 77 -0.58 4.69 -19.21
C ALA A 77 -0.07 5.53 -18.03
N LYS A 78 0.04 6.85 -18.17
CA LYS A 78 0.54 7.74 -17.10
C LYS A 78 -0.35 7.67 -15.87
N TRP A 79 0.27 7.68 -14.68
CA TRP A 79 -0.46 7.63 -13.41
C TRP A 79 -1.44 8.80 -13.25
N GLU A 80 -1.01 10.00 -13.63
CA GLU A 80 -1.78 11.25 -13.54
C GLU A 80 -3.06 11.19 -14.37
N ASN A 81 -3.08 10.37 -15.42
CA ASN A 81 -4.21 10.22 -16.32
C ASN A 81 -5.19 9.11 -15.90
N SER A 82 -4.90 8.39 -14.80
CA SER A 82 -5.75 7.28 -14.31
C SER A 82 -7.17 7.70 -13.93
N LEU A 83 -7.36 8.96 -13.55
CA LEU A 83 -8.65 9.56 -13.20
C LEU A 83 -8.96 10.82 -14.02
N ASN A 84 -8.19 11.11 -15.07
CA ASN A 84 -8.43 12.27 -15.92
C ASN A 84 -9.67 12.03 -16.78
N PRO A 85 -10.78 12.77 -16.57
CA PRO A 85 -12.04 12.50 -17.26
C PRO A 85 -11.91 12.60 -18.78
N THR A 86 -11.12 13.54 -19.30
CA THR A 86 -10.93 13.74 -20.74
C THR A 86 -10.27 12.55 -21.40
N ILE A 87 -9.21 12.03 -20.79
CA ILE A 87 -8.44 10.89 -21.32
C ILE A 87 -9.25 9.60 -21.22
N ILE A 88 -9.88 9.35 -20.06
CA ILE A 88 -10.68 8.15 -19.83
C ILE A 88 -11.93 8.13 -20.72
N GLU A 89 -12.61 9.27 -20.89
CA GLU A 89 -13.81 9.34 -21.73
C GLU A 89 -13.49 9.18 -23.22
N LYS A 90 -12.34 9.69 -23.68
CA LYS A 90 -11.86 9.41 -25.03
C LYS A 90 -11.64 7.90 -25.22
N ALA A 91 -10.95 7.25 -24.29
CA ALA A 91 -10.71 5.80 -24.36
C ALA A 91 -12.01 4.99 -24.34
N ARG A 92 -12.98 5.36 -23.50
CA ARG A 92 -14.33 4.76 -23.45
C ARG A 92 -15.07 4.90 -24.77
N LYS A 93 -15.07 6.10 -25.36
CA LYS A 93 -15.74 6.36 -26.65
C LYS A 93 -15.13 5.54 -27.78
N ASP A 94 -13.81 5.44 -27.82
CA ASP A 94 -13.09 4.65 -28.81
C ASP A 94 -13.47 3.16 -28.70
N ILE A 95 -13.45 2.60 -27.48
CA ILE A 95 -13.85 1.21 -27.22
C ILE A 95 -15.34 0.99 -27.55
N LEU A 96 -16.21 1.90 -27.15
CA LEU A 96 -17.67 1.76 -27.34
C LEU A 96 -18.05 1.82 -28.82
N LYS A 97 -17.40 2.71 -29.60
CA LYS A 97 -17.59 2.84 -31.04
C LYS A 97 -17.21 1.54 -31.77
N VAL A 98 -16.11 0.91 -31.38
CA VAL A 98 -15.64 -0.35 -31.96
C VAL A 98 -16.58 -1.53 -31.64
N ASN A 99 -17.29 -1.47 -30.51
CA ASN A 99 -18.17 -2.53 -30.03
C ASN A 99 -19.66 -2.22 -30.27
N ASN A 100 -19.98 -1.50 -31.35
CA ASN A 100 -21.35 -1.20 -31.78
C ASN A 100 -22.23 -0.58 -30.68
N GLY A 101 -21.65 0.32 -29.87
CA GLY A 101 -22.39 0.97 -28.79
C GLY A 101 -22.60 0.10 -27.55
N LYS A 102 -22.03 -1.11 -27.51
CA LYS A 102 -22.15 -2.03 -26.36
C LYS A 102 -20.82 -2.12 -25.62
N PRO A 103 -20.80 -1.95 -24.29
CA PRO A 103 -19.62 -2.23 -23.48
C PRO A 103 -19.11 -3.66 -23.72
N PRO A 104 -17.83 -3.86 -24.04
CA PRO A 104 -17.28 -5.20 -24.18
C PRO A 104 -17.23 -5.91 -22.82
N LYS A 105 -17.39 -7.23 -22.85
CA LYS A 105 -17.25 -8.09 -21.68
C LYS A 105 -15.79 -8.50 -21.50
N VAL A 106 -15.22 -8.24 -20.34
CA VAL A 106 -13.84 -8.63 -19.99
C VAL A 106 -13.89 -9.60 -18.82
N LEU A 107 -13.29 -10.77 -18.99
CA LEU A 107 -13.15 -11.77 -17.93
C LEU A 107 -11.68 -11.92 -17.56
N ASP A 108 -11.36 -11.69 -16.29
CA ASP A 108 -10.08 -12.09 -15.71
C ASP A 108 -10.30 -13.26 -14.73
N PRO A 109 -10.03 -14.52 -15.15
CA PRO A 109 -10.27 -15.70 -14.33
C PRO A 109 -9.24 -15.90 -13.21
N PHE A 110 -8.15 -15.11 -13.19
CA PHE A 110 -7.04 -15.20 -12.23
C PHE A 110 -6.65 -13.81 -11.71
N ALA A 111 -7.65 -13.04 -11.30
CA ALA A 111 -7.53 -11.61 -11.13
C ALA A 111 -6.63 -11.18 -9.97
N GLY A 112 -6.43 -12.05 -8.96
CA GLY A 112 -5.55 -11.81 -7.82
C GLY A 112 -5.79 -10.45 -7.17
N GLY A 113 -4.81 -9.55 -7.32
CA GLY A 113 -4.84 -8.21 -6.74
C GLY A 113 -5.74 -7.19 -7.46
N GLY A 114 -6.43 -7.58 -8.53
CA GLY A 114 -7.50 -6.81 -9.18
C GLY A 114 -7.09 -5.72 -10.17
N ALA A 115 -5.83 -5.67 -10.61
CA ALA A 115 -5.32 -4.58 -11.45
C ALA A 115 -5.97 -4.54 -12.86
N ILE A 116 -5.98 -5.68 -13.56
CA ILE A 116 -6.56 -5.82 -14.91
C ILE A 116 -8.06 -5.51 -14.90
N PRO A 117 -8.89 -6.14 -14.04
CA PRO A 117 -10.32 -5.84 -14.04
C PRO A 117 -10.64 -4.43 -13.56
N LEU A 118 -9.86 -3.84 -12.64
CA LEU A 118 -10.06 -2.44 -12.23
C LEU A 118 -9.89 -1.49 -13.42
N GLU A 119 -8.83 -1.68 -14.20
CA GLU A 119 -8.58 -0.83 -15.36
C GLU A 119 -9.57 -1.08 -16.50
N ALA A 120 -10.03 -2.33 -16.70
CA ALA A 120 -11.10 -2.64 -17.65
C ALA A 120 -12.40 -1.92 -17.27
N LEU A 121 -12.75 -1.96 -15.98
CA LEU A 121 -13.91 -1.24 -15.43
C LEU A 121 -13.76 0.29 -15.62
N ARG A 122 -12.58 0.85 -15.37
CA ARG A 122 -12.29 2.27 -15.63
C ARG A 122 -12.51 2.65 -17.10
N LEU A 123 -12.14 1.77 -18.02
CA LEU A 123 -12.34 1.92 -19.46
C LEU A 123 -13.79 1.66 -19.92
N GLY A 124 -14.72 1.44 -18.99
CA GLY A 124 -16.15 1.29 -19.29
C GLY A 124 -16.56 -0.11 -19.73
N CYS A 125 -15.73 -1.12 -19.50
CA CYS A 125 -16.04 -2.52 -19.85
C CYS A 125 -16.97 -3.16 -18.81
N GLU A 126 -17.82 -4.08 -19.27
CA GLU A 126 -18.54 -5.00 -18.39
C GLU A 126 -17.57 -6.05 -17.87
N THR A 127 -17.11 -5.88 -16.63
CA THR A 127 -15.93 -6.61 -16.13
C THR A 127 -16.32 -7.71 -15.14
N TYR A 128 -15.80 -8.91 -15.39
CA TYR A 128 -15.92 -10.09 -14.56
C TYR A 128 -14.53 -10.49 -14.06
N ALA A 129 -14.42 -10.78 -12.77
CA ALA A 129 -13.18 -11.21 -12.15
C ALA A 129 -13.43 -12.44 -11.27
N SER A 130 -12.54 -13.42 -11.35
CA SER A 130 -12.56 -14.62 -10.52
C SER A 130 -11.17 -14.91 -9.96
N ASP A 131 -11.13 -15.59 -8.84
CA ASP A 131 -9.90 -16.15 -8.26
C ASP A 131 -10.27 -17.31 -7.34
N LEU A 132 -9.39 -18.30 -7.22
CA LEU A 132 -9.58 -19.43 -6.30
C LEU A 132 -9.24 -19.02 -4.86
N ASN A 133 -8.33 -18.06 -4.67
CA ASN A 133 -7.88 -17.64 -3.36
C ASN A 133 -8.94 -16.75 -2.69
N PRO A 134 -9.48 -17.12 -1.50
CA PRO A 134 -10.52 -16.34 -0.84
C PRO A 134 -10.06 -14.92 -0.46
N VAL A 135 -8.76 -14.72 -0.19
CA VAL A 135 -8.19 -13.39 0.06
C VAL A 135 -8.22 -12.54 -1.21
N ALA A 136 -7.90 -13.12 -2.37
CA ALA A 136 -8.03 -12.42 -3.65
C ALA A 136 -9.48 -12.04 -3.92
N VAL A 137 -10.43 -12.96 -3.71
CA VAL A 137 -11.87 -12.69 -3.88
C VAL A 137 -12.31 -11.51 -3.01
N LEU A 138 -11.88 -11.44 -1.75
CA LEU A 138 -12.17 -10.30 -0.87
C LEU A 138 -11.56 -9.00 -1.41
N ILE A 139 -10.29 -9.01 -1.85
CA ILE A 139 -9.64 -7.84 -2.46
C ILE A 139 -10.41 -7.37 -3.69
N LEU A 140 -10.86 -8.29 -4.55
CA LEU A 140 -11.64 -7.98 -5.75
C LEU A 140 -12.99 -7.36 -5.39
N LYS A 141 -13.70 -7.90 -4.38
CA LYS A 141 -14.94 -7.30 -3.87
C LYS A 141 -14.72 -5.87 -3.39
N CYS A 142 -13.68 -5.64 -2.58
CA CYS A 142 -13.34 -4.31 -2.07
C CYS A 142 -12.87 -3.33 -3.15
N THR A 143 -12.23 -3.83 -4.22
CA THR A 143 -11.67 -2.98 -5.28
C THR A 143 -12.68 -2.67 -6.39
N LEU A 144 -13.53 -3.64 -6.76
CA LEU A 144 -14.38 -3.57 -7.94
C LEU A 144 -15.86 -3.38 -7.60
N GLU A 145 -16.37 -4.05 -6.56
CA GLU A 145 -17.80 -4.17 -6.32
C GLU A 145 -18.30 -3.22 -5.23
N TYR A 146 -17.67 -3.22 -4.07
CA TYR A 146 -18.12 -2.43 -2.92
C TYR A 146 -18.10 -0.92 -3.17
N PRO A 147 -17.08 -0.32 -3.82
CA PRO A 147 -17.10 1.10 -4.13
C PRO A 147 -18.28 1.50 -5.03
N GLN A 148 -18.68 0.61 -5.95
CA GLN A 148 -19.81 0.86 -6.85
C GLN A 148 -21.17 0.69 -6.15
N LYS A 149 -21.28 -0.30 -5.26
CA LYS A 149 -22.53 -0.61 -4.55
C LYS A 149 -22.78 0.34 -3.38
N PHE A 150 -21.75 0.63 -2.60
CA PHE A 150 -21.87 1.29 -1.29
C PHE A 150 -21.20 2.67 -1.24
N GLY A 151 -20.46 3.06 -2.27
CA GLY A 151 -19.82 4.38 -2.34
C GLY A 151 -20.69 5.50 -2.90
N LYS A 152 -21.93 5.20 -3.33
CA LYS A 152 -22.86 6.20 -3.87
C LYS A 152 -23.52 7.00 -2.75
N PRO A 153 -23.86 8.29 -2.99
CA PRO A 153 -24.56 9.08 -1.99
C PRO A 153 -25.89 8.46 -1.58
N VAL A 154 -26.20 8.51 -0.27
CA VAL A 154 -27.49 8.05 0.27
C VAL A 154 -28.05 9.08 1.26
N LYS A 155 -29.38 9.16 1.34
CA LYS A 155 -30.05 9.96 2.38
C LYS A 155 -30.23 9.09 3.62
N ARG A 156 -29.72 9.54 4.76
CA ARG A 156 -29.92 8.88 6.07
C ARG A 156 -30.68 9.84 7.00
N PRO A 157 -31.58 9.34 7.86
CA PRO A 157 -32.18 10.19 8.88
C PRO A 157 -31.07 10.70 9.80
N VAL A 158 -31.07 12.00 10.09
CA VAL A 158 -30.11 12.61 11.02
C VAL A 158 -30.26 11.88 12.35
N GLN A 159 -29.19 11.23 12.81
CA GLN A 159 -29.18 10.67 14.15
C GLN A 159 -29.03 11.82 15.14
N ASP A 160 -30.01 11.98 16.02
CA ASP A 160 -29.86 12.82 17.21
C ASP A 160 -28.62 12.31 17.98
N LYS A 161 -27.51 13.05 17.89
CA LYS A 161 -26.26 12.74 18.61
C LYS A 161 -26.42 12.88 20.13
N ALA A 162 -27.58 13.33 20.60
CA ALA A 162 -27.98 13.31 21.99
C ALA A 162 -28.80 12.04 22.28
N ASN A 163 -28.31 11.24 23.23
CA ASN A 163 -29.05 10.20 23.95
C ASN A 163 -29.14 8.80 23.33
N LYS A 164 -28.05 8.05 23.46
CA LYS A 164 -28.11 6.57 23.51
C LYS A 164 -28.75 6.02 24.80
N GLU A 165 -29.12 6.86 25.77
CA GLU A 165 -29.64 6.44 27.09
C GLU A 165 -31.06 6.90 27.46
N GLN A 166 -31.77 7.66 26.62
CA GLN A 166 -33.10 8.22 26.99
C GLN A 166 -34.25 7.89 26.04
N SER A 167 -34.21 6.72 25.37
CA SER A 167 -35.30 6.31 24.46
C SER A 167 -36.48 5.58 25.13
N ILE A 168 -36.55 5.51 26.47
CA ILE A 168 -37.67 4.80 27.15
C ILE A 168 -38.82 5.74 27.55
N ILE A 169 -38.63 7.08 27.60
CA ILE A 169 -39.68 8.01 28.05
C ILE A 169 -39.82 9.18 27.07
N ALA A 170 -40.35 8.91 25.89
CA ALA A 170 -40.87 9.94 24.98
C ALA A 170 -41.95 9.34 24.07
N GLN A 171 -42.98 8.75 24.65
CA GLN A 171 -44.26 8.62 23.97
C GLN A 171 -45.05 9.89 24.29
N CYS A 172 -45.55 10.54 23.23
CA CYS A 172 -46.33 11.78 23.22
C CYS A 172 -45.55 13.09 22.99
N SER A 173 -45.07 13.30 21.75
CA SER A 173 -45.24 14.60 21.07
C SER A 173 -44.99 14.47 19.56
N GLU A 174 -45.84 15.18 18.81
CA GLU A 174 -45.75 15.71 17.44
C GLU A 174 -44.83 15.04 16.40
N GLN A 175 -45.37 14.83 15.20
CA GLN A 175 -44.64 14.42 14.00
C GLN A 175 -43.55 15.45 13.64
N LYS A 176 -42.38 15.34 14.27
CA LYS A 176 -41.17 16.00 13.79
C LYS A 176 -40.87 15.45 12.39
N GLU A 177 -40.84 16.32 11.39
CA GLU A 177 -40.26 16.00 10.09
C GLU A 177 -38.87 15.41 10.35
N LYS A 178 -38.67 14.14 9.99
CA LYS A 178 -37.35 13.51 10.11
C LYS A 178 -36.42 14.26 9.16
N GLU A 179 -35.50 15.04 9.72
CA GLU A 179 -34.45 15.66 8.95
C GLU A 179 -33.55 14.55 8.38
N TYR A 180 -33.22 14.63 7.09
CA TYR A 180 -32.35 13.65 6.43
C TYR A 180 -31.07 14.36 6.00
N GLU A 181 -29.92 13.78 6.37
CA GLU A 181 -28.63 14.21 5.86
C GLU A 181 -28.24 13.42 4.61
N LEU A 182 -27.55 14.09 3.69
CA LEU A 182 -26.94 13.45 2.54
C LEU A 182 -25.54 12.98 2.92
N VAL A 183 -25.34 11.67 2.95
CA VAL A 183 -24.01 11.07 3.10
C VAL A 183 -23.43 10.87 1.72
N GLU A 184 -22.35 11.58 1.39
CA GLU A 184 -21.73 11.53 0.05
C GLU A 184 -21.14 10.16 -0.28
N ASN A 185 -20.49 9.50 0.69
CA ASN A 185 -19.86 8.20 0.51
C ASN A 185 -19.98 7.34 1.78
N PRO A 186 -21.05 6.53 1.89
CA PRO A 186 -21.30 5.69 3.06
C PRO A 186 -20.20 4.67 3.33
N LEU A 187 -19.66 4.05 2.27
CA LEU A 187 -18.55 3.11 2.38
C LEU A 187 -17.33 3.74 3.04
N LEU A 188 -17.02 4.99 2.70
CA LEU A 188 -15.90 5.72 3.30
C LEU A 188 -16.13 5.95 4.81
N GLU A 189 -17.35 6.32 5.20
CA GLU A 189 -17.71 6.47 6.62
C GLU A 189 -17.59 5.15 7.38
N ASP A 190 -18.13 4.07 6.82
CA ASP A 190 -18.10 2.75 7.43
C ASP A 190 -16.65 2.26 7.59
N VAL A 191 -15.81 2.42 6.56
CA VAL A 191 -14.37 2.07 6.62
C VAL A 191 -13.65 2.87 7.70
N LYS A 192 -13.92 4.17 7.83
CA LYS A 192 -13.35 4.99 8.91
C LYS A 192 -13.83 4.51 10.28
N HIS A 193 -15.13 4.29 10.44
CA HIS A 193 -15.73 3.85 11.70
C HIS A 193 -15.12 2.54 12.19
N TRP A 194 -15.09 1.51 11.32
CA TRP A 194 -14.53 0.21 11.68
C TRP A 194 -13.01 0.26 11.85
N GLY A 195 -12.30 1.08 11.06
CA GLY A 195 -10.88 1.32 11.24
C GLY A 195 -10.54 1.94 12.61
N GLU A 196 -11.31 2.95 13.04
CA GLU A 196 -11.19 3.55 14.37
C GLU A 196 -11.57 2.58 15.48
N TRP A 197 -12.58 1.73 15.25
CA TRP A 197 -12.94 0.68 16.20
C TRP A 197 -11.79 -0.32 16.39
N VAL A 198 -11.21 -0.84 15.30
CA VAL A 198 -10.05 -1.74 15.35
C VAL A 198 -8.88 -1.07 16.08
N LEU A 199 -8.59 0.20 15.76
CA LEU A 199 -7.55 0.95 16.43
C LEU A 199 -7.79 1.07 17.94
N ARG A 200 -9.03 1.30 18.36
CA ARG A 200 -9.40 1.42 19.77
C ARG A 200 -9.27 0.09 20.51
N GLU A 201 -9.77 -1.00 19.92
CA GLU A 201 -9.66 -2.33 20.53
C GLU A 201 -8.19 -2.79 20.59
N ALA A 202 -7.41 -2.55 19.54
CA ALA A 202 -5.97 -2.81 19.56
C ALA A 202 -5.26 -2.01 20.68
N LYS A 203 -5.57 -0.72 20.83
CA LYS A 203 -5.02 0.09 21.94
C LYS A 203 -5.38 -0.47 23.32
N LYS A 204 -6.60 -0.99 23.52
CA LYS A 204 -6.99 -1.62 24.80
C LYS A 204 -6.23 -2.93 25.06
N GLU A 205 -6.11 -3.77 24.04
CA GLU A 205 -5.53 -5.11 24.19
C GLU A 205 -4.01 -5.07 24.36
N ILE A 206 -3.32 -4.33 23.47
CA ILE A 206 -1.86 -4.33 23.39
C ILE A 206 -1.20 -3.02 23.83
N GLY A 207 -1.97 -1.97 24.12
CA GLY A 207 -1.42 -0.65 24.46
C GLY A 207 -0.57 -0.64 25.73
N LYS A 208 -0.83 -1.55 26.69
CA LYS A 208 0.00 -1.73 27.89
C LYS A 208 1.46 -2.10 27.59
N PHE A 209 1.74 -2.63 26.40
CA PHE A 209 3.10 -2.95 25.95
C PHE A 209 3.81 -1.79 25.27
N TYR A 210 3.12 -0.65 25.08
CA TYR A 210 3.64 0.57 24.46
C TYR A 210 3.29 1.78 25.35
N PRO A 211 3.89 1.87 26.56
CA PRO A 211 3.58 2.93 27.51
C PRO A 211 3.95 4.30 26.94
N VAL A 212 3.22 5.33 27.39
CA VAL A 212 3.54 6.72 27.08
C VAL A 212 4.73 7.12 27.94
N GLU A 213 5.78 7.64 27.32
CA GLU A 213 6.97 8.16 28.00
C GLU A 213 6.69 9.53 28.64
N GLU A 214 7.57 10.02 29.52
CA GLU A 214 7.39 11.30 30.23
C GLU A 214 7.22 12.51 29.30
N ASP A 215 7.81 12.45 28.10
CA ASP A 215 7.72 13.48 27.06
C ASP A 215 6.44 13.36 26.19
N GLY A 216 5.56 12.41 26.50
CA GLY A 216 4.34 12.13 25.75
C GLY A 216 4.53 11.27 24.50
N SER A 217 5.76 10.82 24.21
CA SER A 217 6.03 9.92 23.09
C SER A 217 5.53 8.49 23.37
N ILE A 218 5.20 7.76 22.30
CA ILE A 218 4.79 6.36 22.38
C ILE A 218 5.81 5.54 21.57
N PRO A 219 6.40 4.48 22.14
CA PRO A 219 7.28 3.59 21.42
C PRO A 219 6.57 3.03 20.19
N VAL A 220 7.18 3.16 19.01
CA VAL A 220 6.66 2.53 17.77
C VAL A 220 7.15 1.09 17.60
N GLY A 221 8.09 0.66 18.43
CA GLY A 221 8.67 -0.68 18.42
C GLY A 221 9.83 -0.80 19.40
N TYR A 222 10.16 -2.04 19.76
CA TYR A 222 11.28 -2.39 20.63
C TYR A 222 12.37 -3.08 19.84
N ILE A 223 13.62 -2.77 20.16
CA ILE A 223 14.78 -3.50 19.64
C ILE A 223 15.28 -4.39 20.77
N TRP A 224 15.33 -5.69 20.53
CA TRP A 224 15.90 -6.66 21.45
C TRP A 224 16.99 -7.48 20.76
N ALA A 225 17.97 -7.93 21.54
CA ALA A 225 19.02 -8.82 21.08
C ALA A 225 19.09 -10.02 22.03
N ARG A 226 19.25 -11.22 21.48
CA ARG A 226 19.63 -12.38 22.30
C ARG A 226 21.07 -12.17 22.78
N THR A 227 21.36 -12.54 24.01
CA THR A 227 22.72 -12.49 24.55
C THR A 227 23.30 -13.89 24.69
N ILE A 228 24.62 -13.99 24.53
CA ILE A 228 25.39 -15.20 24.89
C ILE A 228 26.51 -14.79 25.85
N PRO A 229 26.87 -15.64 26.83
CA PRO A 229 28.03 -15.38 27.66
C PRO A 229 29.30 -15.49 26.81
N CYS A 230 30.25 -14.58 27.03
CA CYS A 230 31.57 -14.69 26.44
C CYS A 230 32.27 -15.94 26.95
N GLN A 231 32.76 -16.79 26.05
CA GLN A 231 33.46 -18.03 26.39
C GLN A 231 34.86 -17.81 26.97
N ASN A 232 35.41 -16.59 26.90
CA ASN A 232 36.66 -16.25 27.57
C ASN A 232 36.43 -16.21 29.10
N PRO A 233 37.06 -17.11 29.89
CA PRO A 233 36.81 -17.23 31.34
C PRO A 233 37.10 -15.95 32.13
N THR A 234 38.03 -15.11 31.67
CA THR A 234 38.36 -13.84 32.34
C THR A 234 37.38 -12.72 32.01
N CYS A 235 36.64 -12.84 30.90
CA CYS A 235 35.65 -11.85 30.46
C CYS A 235 34.25 -12.21 30.97
N GLY A 236 33.67 -13.32 30.51
CA GLY A 236 32.33 -13.76 30.87
C GLY A 236 31.19 -12.76 30.57
N ALA A 237 31.42 -11.75 29.72
CA ALA A 237 30.46 -10.69 29.47
C ALA A 237 29.23 -11.17 28.69
N SER A 238 28.08 -10.52 28.89
CA SER A 238 26.88 -10.77 28.09
C SER A 238 26.99 -10.10 26.73
N VAL A 239 27.29 -10.89 25.70
CA VAL A 239 27.47 -10.40 24.32
C VAL A 239 26.11 -10.35 23.61
N PRO A 240 25.58 -9.17 23.26
CA PRO A 240 24.35 -9.06 22.48
C PRO A 240 24.63 -9.54 21.06
N LEU A 241 23.76 -10.36 20.49
CA LEU A 241 23.87 -10.87 19.11
C LEU A 241 23.14 -9.94 18.14
N MET A 242 23.88 -9.00 17.56
CA MET A 242 23.35 -8.02 16.61
C MET A 242 24.15 -8.08 15.30
N ARG A 243 23.45 -8.08 14.16
CA ARG A 243 24.10 -8.06 12.83
C ARG A 243 24.59 -6.68 12.42
N GLN A 244 23.97 -5.64 12.97
CA GLN A 244 24.29 -4.23 12.74
C GLN A 244 23.73 -3.38 13.88
N PHE A 245 24.13 -2.11 13.90
CA PHE A 245 23.74 -1.12 14.89
C PHE A 245 22.98 0.09 14.32
N TRP A 246 22.69 0.13 13.01
CA TRP A 246 21.86 1.22 12.46
C TRP A 246 20.43 1.17 12.99
N LEU A 247 19.98 2.27 13.58
CA LEU A 247 18.58 2.55 13.92
C LEU A 247 17.88 3.27 12.76
N ALA A 248 18.60 4.18 12.08
CA ALA A 248 18.18 4.83 10.84
C ALA A 248 19.37 5.03 9.91
N LYS A 249 19.24 4.65 8.64
CA LYS A 249 20.26 4.84 7.60
C LYS A 249 19.64 5.39 6.31
N LYS A 250 19.20 6.64 6.36
CA LYS A 250 18.67 7.40 5.22
C LYS A 250 19.66 8.48 4.79
N LYS A 251 19.49 9.04 3.59
CA LYS A 251 20.36 10.12 3.06
C LYS A 251 20.46 11.33 4.01
N ASN A 252 19.34 11.66 4.68
CA ASN A 252 19.22 12.83 5.55
C ASN A 252 19.06 12.46 7.04
N LYS A 253 19.25 11.19 7.41
CA LYS A 253 19.14 10.74 8.82
C LYS A 253 19.94 9.47 9.04
N LYS A 254 21.01 9.58 9.81
CA LYS A 254 21.93 8.53 10.22
C LYS A 254 21.98 8.49 11.74
N VAL A 255 21.35 7.47 12.33
CA VAL A 255 21.30 7.25 13.78
C VAL A 255 21.64 5.80 14.05
N ALA A 256 22.51 5.56 15.03
CA ALA A 256 22.99 4.22 15.38
C ALA A 256 23.02 3.99 16.89
N LEU A 257 23.01 2.72 17.26
CA LEU A 257 23.16 2.22 18.62
C LEU A 257 24.66 1.98 18.90
N TYR A 258 25.31 2.88 19.62
CA TYR A 258 26.71 2.74 19.99
C TYR A 258 26.87 1.86 21.22
N LEU A 259 27.75 0.86 21.15
CA LEU A 259 28.07 -0.03 22.26
C LEU A 259 29.01 0.69 23.24
N CYS A 260 28.59 0.81 24.49
CA CYS A 260 29.43 1.24 25.59
C CYS A 260 29.82 0.01 26.42
N ALA A 261 30.98 -0.54 26.08
CA ALA A 261 31.58 -1.69 26.73
C ALA A 261 32.55 -1.19 27.81
N GLU A 262 32.10 -1.14 29.06
CA GLU A 262 32.99 -0.83 30.19
C GLU A 262 33.61 -2.13 30.72
N ASN A 263 34.94 -2.16 30.85
CA ASN A 263 35.68 -3.38 31.21
C ASN A 263 35.28 -3.98 32.57
N ASN A 264 34.68 -3.18 33.46
CA ASN A 264 34.38 -3.60 34.83
C ASN A 264 32.96 -4.16 35.04
N THR A 265 32.03 -3.96 34.10
CA THR A 265 30.60 -4.24 34.38
C THR A 265 30.12 -5.60 33.86
N LYS A 266 30.93 -6.33 33.06
CA LYS A 266 30.55 -7.58 32.35
C LYS A 266 29.23 -7.48 31.55
N THR A 267 28.71 -6.27 31.39
CA THR A 267 27.46 -5.94 30.73
C THR A 267 27.74 -4.89 29.68
N VAL A 268 27.21 -5.12 28.48
CA VAL A 268 27.28 -4.16 27.39
C VAL A 268 26.13 -3.18 27.54
N THR A 269 26.43 -1.89 27.64
CA THR A 269 25.43 -0.82 27.61
C THR A 269 25.39 -0.16 26.24
N PHE A 270 24.40 0.67 25.99
CA PHE A 270 24.23 1.34 24.71
C PHE A 270 23.94 2.82 24.87
N LYS A 271 24.39 3.61 23.88
CA LYS A 271 24.01 5.01 23.69
C LYS A 271 23.52 5.21 22.26
N ILE A 272 22.71 6.23 22.04
CA ILE A 272 22.28 6.61 20.69
C ILE A 272 23.23 7.68 20.18
N VAL A 273 23.74 7.51 18.96
CA VAL A 273 24.66 8.46 18.32
C VAL A 273 24.23 8.78 16.89
N GLY A 274 24.58 9.96 16.40
CA GLY A 274 24.28 10.44 15.04
C GLY A 274 23.34 11.65 15.02
N ASP A 275 22.60 11.82 13.92
CA ASP A 275 21.78 13.01 13.68
C ASP A 275 20.74 13.23 14.80
N GLY A 276 20.89 14.32 15.56
CA GLY A 276 20.02 14.70 16.67
C GLY A 276 20.37 14.06 18.02
N TYR A 277 21.53 13.40 18.11
CA TYR A 277 22.07 12.76 19.32
C TYR A 277 23.57 13.09 19.45
N ASP A 278 24.26 12.41 20.35
CA ASP A 278 25.72 12.51 20.48
C ASP A 278 26.43 12.20 19.16
N ASN A 279 27.59 12.82 18.94
CA ASN A 279 28.38 12.59 17.73
C ASN A 279 28.76 11.11 17.59
N MET A 280 28.61 10.58 16.38
CA MET A 280 29.02 9.23 16.05
C MET A 280 30.56 9.16 16.03
N PRO A 281 31.20 8.27 16.82
CA PRO A 281 32.66 8.15 16.81
C PRO A 281 33.20 7.76 15.42
N ASP A 282 34.34 8.33 15.02
CA ASP A 282 34.92 8.12 13.69
C ASP A 282 35.38 6.68 13.43
N ASP A 283 35.77 5.96 14.49
CA ASP A 283 36.20 4.57 14.48
C ASP A 283 35.04 3.57 14.58
N PHE A 284 33.82 4.05 14.85
CA PHE A 284 32.63 3.22 14.95
C PHE A 284 32.04 2.91 13.57
N SER A 285 31.89 1.61 13.27
CA SER A 285 31.24 1.14 12.03
C SER A 285 29.92 0.45 12.36
N PRO A 286 28.76 1.13 12.23
CA PRO A 286 27.48 0.54 12.64
C PRO A 286 26.99 -0.59 11.73
N GLN A 287 27.64 -0.83 10.58
CA GLN A 287 27.36 -2.00 9.75
C GLN A 287 27.98 -3.30 10.32
N LYS A 288 29.00 -3.17 11.17
CA LYS A 288 29.70 -4.31 11.77
C LYS A 288 29.04 -4.64 13.11
N GLY A 289 28.13 -5.60 13.09
CA GLY A 289 27.54 -6.18 14.29
C GLY A 289 28.50 -7.06 15.09
N THR A 290 28.05 -7.54 16.25
CA THR A 290 28.74 -8.56 17.06
C THR A 290 28.61 -9.97 16.48
N VAL A 291 27.69 -10.22 15.53
CA VAL A 291 27.52 -11.54 14.91
C VAL A 291 27.42 -11.48 13.40
N SER A 292 28.16 -12.35 12.72
CA SER A 292 28.11 -12.53 11.26
C SER A 292 28.31 -14.00 10.91
N ARG A 293 27.44 -14.55 10.05
CA ARG A 293 27.52 -15.96 9.60
C ARG A 293 27.66 -16.97 10.76
N ALA A 294 26.90 -16.75 11.83
CA ALA A 294 26.93 -17.55 13.06
C ALA A 294 28.24 -17.51 13.87
N ILE A 295 29.16 -16.61 13.54
CA ILE A 295 30.36 -16.31 14.32
C ILE A 295 30.08 -15.06 15.15
N ALA A 296 30.18 -15.16 16.48
CA ALA A 296 30.01 -14.02 17.38
C ALA A 296 31.37 -13.52 17.87
N VAL A 297 31.49 -12.20 18.07
CA VAL A 297 32.71 -11.56 18.59
C VAL A 297 32.31 -10.73 19.80
N CYS A 298 32.99 -10.97 20.92
CA CYS A 298 32.79 -10.21 22.15
C CYS A 298 33.29 -8.77 21.97
N PRO A 299 32.43 -7.74 22.15
CA PRO A 299 32.84 -6.35 22.00
C PRO A 299 33.77 -5.86 23.12
N LEU A 300 33.85 -6.57 24.25
CA LEU A 300 34.76 -6.23 25.36
C LEU A 300 36.19 -6.76 25.13
N CYS A 301 36.33 -8.06 24.85
CA CYS A 301 37.64 -8.72 24.82
C CYS A 301 38.07 -9.22 23.43
N GLY A 302 37.22 -9.06 22.40
CA GLY A 302 37.52 -9.50 21.03
C GLY A 302 37.47 -11.02 20.82
N SER A 303 37.14 -11.81 21.85
CA SER A 303 37.07 -13.27 21.72
C SER A 303 35.96 -13.70 20.78
N VAL A 304 36.28 -14.67 19.92
CA VAL A 304 35.35 -15.30 18.98
C VAL A 304 34.61 -16.43 19.69
N ILE A 305 33.30 -16.51 19.48
CA ILE A 305 32.36 -17.47 20.07
C ILE A 305 31.59 -18.18 18.94
#